data_AF-M7YYY6-F1
#
_entry.id   AF-M7YYY6-F1
#
_cell.length_a   1.000
_cell.length_b   1.000
_cell.length_c   1.000
_cell.angle_alpha   90.00
_cell.angle_beta   90.00
_cell.angle_gamma   90.00
#
_symmetry.space_group_name_H-M   'P 1'
#
loop_
_entity.id
_entity.type
_entity.pdbx_description
1 polymer ?
#
loop_
_entity_poly.entity_id
_entity_poly.type
_entity_poly.pdbx_seq_one_letter_code
_entity_poly.pdbx_strand_id
1 'polypeptide(L)'
;MGARGQPGVRASTPWHVLRHIGGPHVQCLVTSPLKLQAPKEYTDVSTPGAYKFVSELWRRKQSDVMRFVQRVRCWEYRQQPAIVRITRPTRPDRARRLGFKAKQILFLCDSYTLKYVRIYAGYVVYRIRVRRGGRKRPVPKGIVYGKPKHQGITQLKFQRNKRSVAEERAGRRLGGLRVLNSYWVNEDSTYKYFEVILVDVAHSAVRNDPRINWLCKPVHKHRELRGLTSAGKKFRGLRGKGHRHHKNRPSRRATWKRNQTVSLRRYR
;
A
#
# COMPACT_ATOMS: atom_id res chain seq x y z
N MET A 1 -3.18 31.05 56.00
CA MET A 1 -2.40 29.85 56.38
C MET A 1 -2.25 28.95 55.16
N GLY A 2 -1.15 28.21 55.01
CA GLY A 2 -0.92 27.30 53.87
C GLY A 2 0.07 27.82 52.83
N ALA A 3 1.35 27.88 53.19
CA ALA A 3 2.44 28.21 52.27
C ALA A 3 3.03 26.93 51.63
N ARG A 4 3.52 27.04 50.39
CA ARG A 4 4.95 26.82 50.05
C ARG A 4 5.23 27.14 48.58
N GLY A 5 6.26 27.95 48.36
CA GLY A 5 6.79 28.29 47.04
C GLY A 5 7.88 27.33 46.54
N GLN A 6 8.53 27.74 45.45
CA GLN A 6 9.50 26.99 44.64
C GLN A 6 10.97 27.15 45.17
N PRO A 7 12.04 27.23 44.34
CA PRO A 7 12.91 26.11 43.94
C PRO A 7 14.42 26.36 44.19
N GLY A 8 15.31 25.46 43.74
CA GLY A 8 16.78 25.69 43.67
C GLY A 8 17.60 24.40 43.89
N VAL A 9 18.37 23.84 42.95
CA VAL A 9 19.62 24.26 42.26
C VAL A 9 20.92 23.88 43.01
N ARG A 10 21.58 22.84 42.47
CA ARG A 10 23.03 22.50 42.40
C ARG A 10 23.99 22.70 43.60
N ALA A 11 24.48 21.54 44.06
CA ALA A 11 25.90 21.13 44.09
C ALA A 11 26.94 21.84 44.99
N SER A 12 27.44 21.10 45.98
CA SER A 12 28.88 20.97 46.28
C SER A 12 29.16 19.73 47.14
N THR A 13 30.30 19.06 46.90
CA THR A 13 30.99 18.21 47.89
C THR A 13 32.17 19.04 48.44
N PRO A 14 32.66 18.78 49.67
CA PRO A 14 33.88 17.98 49.75
C PRO A 14 34.00 17.06 50.99
N TRP A 15 35.10 16.30 50.97
CA TRP A 15 35.53 15.26 51.90
C TRP A 15 36.11 15.78 53.23
N HIS A 16 35.96 15.01 54.33
CA HIS A 16 36.94 14.78 55.42
C HIS A 16 36.46 13.52 56.21
N VAL A 17 37.17 12.39 56.22
CA VAL A 17 38.43 12.00 56.92
C VAL A 17 38.27 11.76 58.45
N LEU A 18 38.31 10.47 58.82
CA LEU A 18 38.76 9.85 60.10
C LEU A 18 38.94 8.34 59.77
N ARG A 19 40.11 7.68 59.87
CA ARG A 19 40.92 7.31 61.07
C ARG A 19 40.08 6.56 62.12
N HIS A 20 40.43 5.38 62.65
CA HIS A 20 41.71 4.62 62.66
C HIS A 20 41.48 3.11 62.94
N ILE A 21 42.58 2.35 63.04
CA ILE A 21 42.73 0.93 63.49
C ILE A 21 42.30 -0.13 62.44
N GLY A 22 43.01 -1.25 62.23
CA GLY A 22 44.37 -1.62 62.67
C GLY A 22 44.61 -3.14 62.85
N GLY A 23 45.81 -3.63 62.49
CA GLY A 23 46.32 -4.99 62.81
C GLY A 23 46.02 -6.09 61.76
N PRO A 24 46.92 -7.09 61.54
CA PRO A 24 46.87 -7.95 60.36
C PRO A 24 46.29 -9.35 60.63
N HIS A 25 45.26 -9.73 59.87
CA HIS A 25 44.92 -11.15 59.69
C HIS A 25 45.33 -11.59 58.29
N VAL A 26 46.22 -12.59 58.21
CA VAL A 26 46.60 -13.25 56.97
C VAL A 26 45.38 -14.00 56.45
N GLN A 27 44.68 -13.42 55.47
CA GLN A 27 43.62 -14.10 54.73
C GLN A 27 44.15 -14.48 53.34
N CYS A 28 43.95 -15.76 53.01
CA CYS A 28 44.42 -16.36 51.77
C CYS A 28 43.90 -15.58 50.56
N LEU A 29 44.73 -15.46 49.52
CA LEU A 29 44.34 -14.91 48.22
C LEU A 29 43.34 -15.83 47.52
N VAL A 30 42.07 -15.79 47.94
CA VAL A 30 40.97 -16.25 47.12
C VAL A 30 40.81 -15.21 46.02
N THR A 31 41.48 -15.47 44.90
CA THR A 31 41.27 -14.72 43.66
C THR A 31 39.79 -14.81 43.31
N SER A 32 39.06 -13.74 43.59
CA SER A 32 37.69 -13.59 43.14
C SER A 32 37.67 -13.91 41.64
N PRO A 33 36.90 -14.91 41.17
CA PRO A 33 36.86 -15.19 39.76
C PRO A 33 36.38 -13.91 39.10
N LEU A 34 37.24 -13.33 38.25
CA LEU A 34 36.87 -12.24 37.36
C LEU A 34 35.60 -12.71 36.68
N LYS A 35 34.46 -12.09 37.03
CA LYS A 35 33.23 -12.25 36.28
C LYS A 35 33.53 -11.68 34.90
N LEU A 36 34.00 -12.56 34.03
CA LEU A 36 33.81 -12.50 32.59
C LEU A 36 32.31 -12.29 32.42
N GLN A 37 31.91 -11.02 32.38
CA GLN A 37 30.63 -10.64 31.85
C GLN A 37 30.67 -11.20 30.43
N ALA A 38 29.90 -12.26 30.20
CA ALA A 38 29.78 -12.85 28.87
C ALA A 38 29.59 -11.69 27.88
N PRO A 39 30.37 -11.64 26.78
CA PRO A 39 30.33 -10.51 25.88
C PRO A 39 28.86 -10.27 25.52
N LYS A 40 28.36 -9.07 25.83
CA LYS A 40 26.93 -8.73 25.62
C LYS A 40 26.62 -9.06 24.17
N GLU A 41 25.89 -10.14 23.97
CA GLU A 41 25.67 -10.72 22.66
C GLU A 41 24.97 -9.65 21.82
N TYR A 42 25.67 -9.08 20.83
CA TYR A 42 25.16 -7.98 20.02
C TYR A 42 24.14 -8.52 19.02
N THR A 43 23.01 -8.95 19.54
CA THR A 43 21.87 -9.52 18.81
C THR A 43 20.97 -8.42 18.25
N ASP A 44 21.54 -7.36 17.69
CA ASP A 44 20.79 -6.39 16.86
C ASP A 44 21.47 -6.06 15.52
N VAL A 45 21.81 -7.12 14.78
CA VAL A 45 21.64 -7.13 13.33
C VAL A 45 20.40 -7.93 12.98
N SER A 46 19.23 -7.34 13.25
CA SER A 46 17.92 -7.90 12.89
C SER A 46 17.88 -8.35 11.43
N THR A 47 17.96 -9.66 11.21
CA THR A 47 18.26 -10.25 9.90
C THR A 47 17.14 -9.90 8.92
N PRO A 48 17.41 -9.25 7.76
CA PRO A 48 16.34 -8.72 6.92
C PRO A 48 15.41 -9.82 6.38
N GLY A 49 14.19 -9.93 6.92
CA GLY A 49 13.25 -10.98 6.51
C GLY A 49 12.96 -10.98 4.99
N ALA A 50 12.82 -12.17 4.38
CA ALA A 50 12.84 -12.41 2.93
C ALA A 50 12.09 -11.39 2.03
N TYR A 51 10.94 -10.87 2.47
CA TYR A 51 10.18 -9.83 1.73
C TYR A 51 10.94 -8.51 1.54
N LYS A 52 11.92 -8.20 2.39
CA LYS A 52 12.82 -7.03 2.28
C LYS A 52 13.73 -7.19 1.07
N PHE A 53 14.44 -8.32 0.93
CA PHE A 53 15.27 -8.63 -0.24
C PHE A 53 14.47 -8.59 -1.55
N VAL A 54 13.29 -9.23 -1.58
CA VAL A 54 12.39 -9.16 -2.74
C VAL A 54 11.99 -7.70 -3.06
N SER A 55 11.73 -6.89 -2.03
CA SER A 55 11.39 -5.47 -2.21
C SER A 55 12.57 -4.62 -2.72
N GLU A 56 13.83 -4.99 -2.43
CA GLU A 56 15.03 -4.34 -2.99
C GLU A 56 15.30 -4.77 -4.43
N LEU A 57 15.17 -6.06 -4.75
CA LEU A 57 15.27 -6.57 -6.13
C LEU A 57 14.28 -5.83 -7.05
N TRP A 58 13.03 -5.66 -6.62
CA TRP A 58 12.01 -4.90 -7.36
C TRP A 58 12.22 -3.36 -7.35
N ARG A 59 13.16 -2.82 -6.58
CA ARG A 59 13.59 -1.42 -6.72
C ARG A 59 14.57 -1.31 -7.90
N ARG A 60 15.60 -2.17 -7.95
CA ARG A 60 16.64 -2.25 -9.02
C ARG A 60 16.15 -2.93 -10.32
N LYS A 61 15.04 -2.44 -10.92
CA LYS A 61 14.42 -3.07 -12.11
C LYS A 61 15.27 -3.10 -13.38
N GLN A 62 16.32 -2.29 -13.45
CA GLN A 62 17.24 -2.22 -14.59
C GLN A 62 18.42 -3.18 -14.47
N SER A 63 18.57 -3.94 -13.38
CA SER A 63 19.54 -5.04 -13.35
C SER A 63 19.14 -6.12 -14.35
N ASP A 64 20.12 -6.81 -14.94
CA ASP A 64 19.86 -7.73 -16.06
C ASP A 64 18.99 -8.92 -15.66
N VAL A 65 19.15 -9.44 -14.44
CA VAL A 65 18.24 -10.43 -13.83
C VAL A 65 16.79 -9.95 -13.87
N MET A 66 16.52 -8.72 -13.43
CA MET A 66 15.16 -8.17 -13.44
C MET A 66 14.68 -7.83 -14.85
N ARG A 67 15.54 -7.38 -15.76
CA ARG A 67 15.19 -7.11 -17.17
C ARG A 67 14.81 -8.41 -17.89
N PHE A 68 15.59 -9.48 -17.71
CA PHE A 68 15.33 -10.82 -18.23
C PHE A 68 13.98 -11.37 -17.74
N VAL A 69 13.78 -11.42 -16.42
CA VAL A 69 12.52 -11.90 -15.82
C VAL A 69 11.30 -11.08 -16.27
N GLN A 70 11.44 -9.76 -16.43
CA GLN A 70 10.37 -8.91 -16.96
C GLN A 70 10.13 -9.14 -18.46
N ARG A 71 11.17 -9.40 -19.27
CA ARG A 71 11.04 -9.70 -20.70
C ARG A 71 10.26 -11.00 -20.92
N VAL A 72 10.66 -12.09 -20.26
CA VAL A 72 10.00 -13.41 -20.35
C VAL A 72 8.53 -13.31 -19.90
N ARG A 73 8.26 -12.70 -18.74
CA ARG A 73 6.88 -12.45 -18.27
C ARG A 73 6.07 -11.57 -19.22
N CYS A 74 6.68 -10.58 -19.87
CA CYS A 74 5.94 -9.73 -20.79
C CYS A 74 5.51 -10.48 -22.05
N TRP A 75 6.31 -11.43 -22.53
CA TRP A 75 5.94 -12.33 -23.63
C TRP A 75 4.73 -13.19 -23.24
N GLU A 76 4.77 -13.85 -22.08
CA GLU A 76 3.63 -14.63 -21.51
C GLU A 76 2.34 -13.78 -21.45
N TYR A 77 2.44 -12.54 -20.98
CA TYR A 77 1.28 -11.67 -20.78
C TYR A 77 0.67 -11.11 -22.09
N ARG A 78 1.37 -11.22 -23.23
CA ARG A 78 0.83 -10.83 -24.54
C ARG A 78 -0.12 -11.89 -25.10
N GLN A 79 0.26 -13.17 -24.97
CA GLN A 79 -0.53 -14.32 -25.43
C GLN A 79 -1.84 -14.46 -24.64
N GLN A 80 -1.83 -14.03 -23.39
CA GLN A 80 -2.98 -14.06 -22.49
C GLN A 80 -4.06 -13.01 -22.83
N PRO A 81 -5.34 -13.29 -22.50
CA PRO A 81 -6.43 -12.35 -22.71
C PRO A 81 -6.31 -11.11 -21.80
N ALA A 82 -7.11 -10.07 -22.10
CA ALA A 82 -6.91 -8.76 -21.50
C ALA A 82 -7.17 -8.68 -19.98
N ILE A 83 -7.91 -9.64 -19.42
CA ILE A 83 -8.23 -9.82 -18.00
C ILE A 83 -8.08 -11.31 -17.70
N VAL A 84 -7.13 -11.68 -16.81
CA VAL A 84 -6.83 -13.07 -16.43
C VAL A 84 -6.87 -13.21 -14.91
N ARG A 85 -7.48 -14.28 -14.39
CA ARG A 85 -7.34 -14.69 -12.98
C ARG A 85 -5.98 -15.34 -12.80
N ILE A 86 -5.21 -14.89 -11.81
CA ILE A 86 -3.94 -15.55 -11.45
C ILE A 86 -4.15 -16.33 -10.15
N THR A 87 -3.55 -17.51 -10.05
CA THR A 87 -3.54 -18.32 -8.83
C THR A 87 -2.74 -17.67 -7.71
N ARG A 88 -1.55 -17.13 -7.99
CA ARG A 88 -0.66 -16.50 -7.00
C ARG A 88 -0.21 -15.11 -7.47
N PRO A 89 -0.12 -14.09 -6.60
CA PRO A 89 0.37 -12.77 -7.01
C PRO A 89 1.82 -12.85 -7.47
N THR A 90 2.14 -12.26 -8.63
CA THR A 90 3.52 -12.19 -9.16
C THR A 90 4.47 -11.44 -8.21
N ARG A 91 3.90 -10.61 -7.33
CA ARG A 91 4.62 -9.77 -6.37
C ARG A 91 4.05 -9.94 -4.95
N PRO A 92 4.42 -11.01 -4.21
CA PRO A 92 3.90 -11.23 -2.87
C PRO A 92 4.32 -10.13 -1.88
N ASP A 93 5.52 -9.55 -2.04
CA ASP A 93 6.00 -8.37 -1.29
C ASP A 93 5.01 -7.20 -1.37
N ARG A 94 4.55 -6.92 -2.58
CA ARG A 94 3.76 -5.74 -2.90
C ARG A 94 2.29 -5.97 -2.62
N ALA A 95 1.79 -7.18 -2.90
CA ALA A 95 0.44 -7.59 -2.59
C ALA A 95 0.17 -7.50 -1.08
N ARG A 96 1.05 -8.08 -0.24
CA ARG A 96 0.92 -8.03 1.24
C ARG A 96 0.84 -6.60 1.77
N ARG A 97 1.75 -5.72 1.32
CA ARG A 97 1.77 -4.29 1.70
C ARG A 97 0.52 -3.51 1.28
N LEU A 98 -0.28 -4.05 0.36
CA LEU A 98 -1.52 -3.42 -0.13
C LEU A 98 -2.80 -4.07 0.45
N GLY A 99 -2.66 -5.03 1.37
CA GLY A 99 -3.76 -5.66 2.10
C GLY A 99 -4.15 -7.06 1.62
N PHE A 100 -3.40 -7.68 0.69
CA PHE A 100 -3.60 -9.08 0.34
C PHE A 100 -3.11 -9.99 1.45
N LYS A 101 -3.95 -10.95 1.88
CA LYS A 101 -3.56 -12.02 2.81
C LYS A 101 -3.72 -13.37 2.13
N ALA A 102 -2.73 -14.23 2.32
CA ALA A 102 -2.86 -15.65 2.03
C ALA A 102 -3.52 -16.35 3.22
N LYS A 103 -4.85 -16.34 3.26
CA LYS A 103 -5.61 -17.26 4.11
C LYS A 103 -5.71 -18.59 3.38
N GLN A 104 -5.19 -19.66 3.98
CA GLN A 104 -5.43 -21.02 3.51
C GLN A 104 -6.74 -21.53 4.08
N ILE A 105 -7.44 -22.36 3.31
CA ILE A 105 -8.44 -23.30 3.80
C ILE A 105 -7.95 -24.67 3.34
N LEU A 106 -7.85 -25.63 4.27
CA LEU A 106 -7.74 -27.04 3.92
C LEU A 106 -9.09 -27.46 3.35
N PHE A 107 -9.11 -27.85 2.08
CA PHE A 107 -10.22 -28.60 1.52
C PHE A 107 -9.80 -30.06 1.49
N LEU A 108 -10.52 -30.90 2.23
CA LEU A 108 -10.58 -32.32 1.93
C LEU A 108 -11.34 -32.44 0.60
N CYS A 109 -10.73 -33.09 -0.38
CA CYS A 109 -11.25 -33.27 -1.71
C CYS A 109 -11.07 -34.75 -2.04
N ASP A 110 -12.10 -35.52 -1.71
CA ASP A 110 -12.21 -36.97 -1.86
C ASP A 110 -11.30 -37.80 -0.93
N SER A 111 -11.79 -39.00 -0.57
CA SER A 111 -11.38 -39.75 0.63
C SER A 111 -9.91 -40.18 0.70
N TYR A 112 -9.17 -40.10 -0.41
CA TYR A 112 -7.79 -40.61 -0.52
C TYR A 112 -6.81 -39.68 -1.27
N THR A 113 -7.09 -38.38 -1.44
CA THR A 113 -6.09 -37.47 -2.05
C THR A 113 -6.11 -36.04 -1.48
N LEU A 114 -5.11 -35.71 -0.65
CA LEU A 114 -4.89 -34.36 -0.13
C LEU A 114 -4.38 -33.38 -1.21
N LYS A 115 -5.28 -32.89 -2.08
CA LYS A 115 -5.00 -31.76 -2.97
C LYS A 115 -4.97 -30.45 -2.17
N TYR A 116 -3.76 -30.00 -1.79
CA TYR A 116 -3.49 -28.66 -1.23
C TYR A 116 -3.75 -27.53 -2.24
N VAL A 117 -5.00 -27.33 -2.65
CA VAL A 117 -5.40 -26.14 -3.40
C VAL A 117 -5.30 -24.96 -2.44
N ARG A 118 -4.29 -24.10 -2.65
CA ARG A 118 -4.03 -22.91 -1.82
C ARG A 118 -5.08 -21.83 -2.11
N ILE A 119 -6.33 -22.08 -1.71
CA ILE A 119 -7.48 -21.20 -1.93
C ILE A 119 -7.36 -20.02 -0.96
N TYR A 120 -7.02 -18.87 -1.53
CA TYR A 120 -6.91 -17.59 -0.84
C TYR A 120 -8.29 -17.15 -0.35
N ALA A 121 -8.66 -17.47 0.90
CA ALA A 121 -10.03 -17.34 1.39
C ALA A 121 -10.62 -15.93 1.17
N GLY A 122 -11.51 -15.82 0.17
CA GLY A 122 -12.16 -14.59 -0.28
C GLY A 122 -11.24 -13.52 -0.89
N TYR A 123 -9.97 -13.80 -1.21
CA TYR A 123 -9.08 -12.88 -1.95
C TYR A 123 -8.77 -13.43 -3.34
N VAL A 124 -8.93 -12.60 -4.38
CA VAL A 124 -8.62 -12.99 -5.76
C VAL A 124 -7.74 -11.94 -6.42
N VAL A 125 -6.74 -12.39 -7.20
CA VAL A 125 -5.85 -11.50 -7.96
C VAL A 125 -6.12 -11.68 -9.45
N TYR A 126 -6.37 -10.58 -10.13
CA TYR A 126 -6.51 -10.55 -11.59
C TYR A 126 -5.40 -9.69 -12.21
N ARG A 127 -4.83 -10.16 -13.32
CA ARG A 127 -3.94 -9.40 -14.20
C ARG A 127 -4.76 -8.73 -15.30
N ILE A 128 -4.60 -7.42 -15.45
CA ILE A 128 -5.29 -6.59 -16.44
C ILE A 128 -4.27 -5.82 -17.27
N ARG A 129 -4.40 -5.90 -18.61
CA ARG A 129 -3.62 -5.07 -19.55
C ARG A 129 -4.36 -3.78 -19.91
N VAL A 130 -3.64 -2.66 -19.94
CA VAL A 130 -4.17 -1.33 -20.33
C VAL A 130 -3.24 -0.71 -21.36
N ARG A 131 -3.78 -0.29 -22.51
CA ARG A 131 -3.00 0.28 -23.62
C ARG A 131 -2.24 1.55 -23.17
N ARG A 132 -1.03 1.73 -23.70
CA ARG A 132 -0.18 2.91 -23.54
C ARG A 132 -0.68 4.06 -24.44
N GLY A 133 0.08 5.17 -24.50
CA GLY A 133 -0.35 6.39 -25.19
C GLY A 133 -1.33 7.28 -24.40
N GLY A 134 -1.85 8.31 -25.08
CA GLY A 134 -2.90 9.21 -24.60
C GLY A 134 -4.31 8.70 -24.95
N ARG A 135 -5.27 9.61 -25.14
CA ARG A 135 -6.62 9.26 -25.63
C ARG A 135 -7.03 10.24 -26.75
N LYS A 136 -7.15 9.75 -27.98
CA LYS A 136 -7.77 10.50 -29.08
C LYS A 136 -9.20 10.89 -28.68
N ARG A 137 -9.64 12.11 -29.02
CA ARG A 137 -11.06 12.47 -28.88
C ARG A 137 -11.91 11.59 -29.82
N PRO A 138 -13.02 10.98 -29.35
CA PRO A 138 -13.94 10.28 -30.22
C PRO A 138 -14.78 11.32 -30.99
N VAL A 139 -14.33 11.70 -32.18
CA VAL A 139 -15.05 12.56 -33.13
C VAL A 139 -14.94 11.98 -34.54
N PRO A 140 -16.04 11.93 -35.33
CA PRO A 140 -16.00 11.51 -36.74
C PRO A 140 -15.01 12.36 -37.53
N LYS A 141 -14.20 11.72 -38.40
CA LYS A 141 -13.19 12.36 -39.27
C LYS A 141 -12.17 13.29 -38.57
N GLY A 142 -12.18 13.41 -37.24
CA GLY A 142 -11.40 14.42 -36.50
C GLY A 142 -12.07 15.79 -36.40
N ILE A 143 -13.24 16.01 -37.00
CA ILE A 143 -13.87 17.33 -37.11
C ILE A 143 -14.41 17.77 -35.74
N VAL A 144 -14.13 19.01 -35.35
CA VAL A 144 -14.61 19.63 -34.10
C VAL A 144 -15.09 21.05 -34.40
N TYR A 145 -16.40 21.26 -34.32
CA TYR A 145 -17.01 22.58 -34.49
C TYR A 145 -16.78 23.50 -33.27
N GLY A 146 -16.84 24.81 -33.51
CA GLY A 146 -16.70 25.84 -32.48
C GLY A 146 -15.26 26.35 -32.25
N LYS A 147 -15.06 27.03 -31.11
CA LYS A 147 -13.87 27.87 -30.84
C LYS A 147 -12.54 27.08 -30.96
N PRO A 148 -11.46 27.66 -31.55
CA PRO A 148 -10.17 26.98 -31.77
C PRO A 148 -9.59 26.23 -30.56
N LYS A 149 -9.74 26.78 -29.35
CA LYS A 149 -9.31 26.14 -28.09
C LYS A 149 -9.87 24.72 -27.86
N HIS A 150 -10.96 24.37 -28.54
CA HIS A 150 -11.59 23.05 -28.43
C HIS A 150 -11.18 22.08 -29.53
N GLN A 151 -10.48 22.50 -30.59
CA GLN A 151 -10.20 21.68 -31.78
C GLN A 151 -9.11 20.60 -31.57
N GLY A 152 -8.42 20.58 -30.43
CA GLY A 152 -7.38 19.58 -30.14
C GLY A 152 -7.89 18.13 -30.01
N ILE A 153 -7.35 17.23 -30.84
CA ILE A 153 -7.77 15.82 -30.98
C ILE A 153 -6.78 14.82 -30.34
N THR A 154 -5.51 14.85 -30.75
CA THR A 154 -4.55 13.75 -30.53
C THR A 154 -3.75 13.87 -29.24
N GLN A 155 -3.30 15.08 -28.89
CA GLN A 155 -2.39 15.29 -27.76
C GLN A 155 -3.08 15.20 -26.38
N LEU A 156 -4.41 15.01 -26.34
CA LEU A 156 -5.20 14.92 -25.11
C LEU A 156 -4.74 13.80 -24.17
N LYS A 157 -4.56 14.16 -22.89
CA LYS A 157 -4.19 13.22 -21.82
C LYS A 157 -5.43 12.90 -20.97
N PHE A 158 -5.62 11.63 -20.63
CA PHE A 158 -6.77 11.21 -19.82
C PHE A 158 -6.58 11.60 -18.35
N GLN A 159 -7.63 12.14 -17.72
CA GLN A 159 -7.56 12.65 -16.33
C GLN A 159 -7.27 11.57 -15.29
N ARG A 160 -7.68 10.30 -15.54
CA ARG A 160 -7.40 9.18 -14.63
C ARG A 160 -6.12 8.47 -15.05
N ASN A 161 -5.36 7.99 -14.07
CA ASN A 161 -4.16 7.19 -14.35
C ASN A 161 -4.53 5.78 -14.86
N LYS A 162 -3.61 5.16 -15.63
CA LYS A 162 -3.82 3.82 -16.24
C LYS A 162 -4.10 2.71 -15.21
N ARG A 163 -3.65 2.88 -13.97
CA ARG A 163 -3.93 1.96 -12.85
C ARG A 163 -5.39 2.05 -12.38
N SER A 164 -5.98 3.24 -12.31
CA SER A 164 -7.43 3.44 -12.10
C SER A 164 -8.22 2.79 -13.23
N VAL A 165 -7.78 2.96 -14.49
CA VAL A 165 -8.43 2.32 -15.65
C VAL A 165 -8.36 0.78 -15.57
N ALA A 166 -7.28 0.20 -15.04
CA ALA A 166 -7.18 -1.24 -14.79
C ALA A 166 -8.16 -1.70 -13.68
N GLU A 167 -8.23 -0.97 -12.56
CA GLU A 167 -9.19 -1.22 -11.48
C GLU A 167 -10.64 -1.15 -11.98
N GLU A 168 -10.99 -0.13 -12.77
CA GLU A 168 -12.32 0.06 -13.36
C GLU A 168 -12.69 -1.04 -14.37
N ARG A 169 -11.73 -1.51 -15.18
CA ARG A 169 -11.93 -2.67 -16.08
C ARG A 169 -12.22 -3.95 -15.29
N ALA A 170 -11.47 -4.19 -14.22
CA ALA A 170 -11.69 -5.34 -13.33
C ALA A 170 -13.07 -5.27 -12.64
N GLY A 171 -13.40 -4.15 -12.01
CA GLY A 171 -14.66 -3.96 -11.28
C GLY A 171 -15.92 -4.05 -12.16
N ARG A 172 -15.82 -3.69 -13.45
CA ARG A 172 -16.91 -3.88 -14.42
C ARG A 172 -17.07 -5.33 -14.87
N ARG A 173 -15.97 -6.06 -15.10
CA ARG A 173 -16.02 -7.48 -15.50
C ARG A 173 -16.40 -8.41 -14.34
N LEU A 174 -16.12 -7.99 -13.10
CA LEU A 174 -16.21 -8.80 -11.88
C LEU A 174 -17.13 -8.13 -10.84
N GLY A 175 -18.37 -7.80 -11.22
CA GLY A 175 -19.28 -6.97 -10.41
C GLY A 175 -19.66 -7.53 -9.03
N GLY A 176 -19.62 -8.85 -8.85
CA GLY A 176 -19.82 -9.49 -7.54
C GLY A 176 -18.70 -9.18 -6.54
N LEU A 177 -17.47 -9.01 -7.01
CA LEU A 177 -16.29 -8.77 -6.17
C LEU A 177 -16.13 -7.28 -5.81
N ARG A 178 -15.26 -6.98 -4.84
CA ARG A 178 -14.87 -5.60 -4.48
C ARG A 178 -13.39 -5.37 -4.72
N VAL A 179 -13.06 -4.32 -5.45
CA VAL A 179 -11.66 -3.91 -5.64
C VAL A 179 -11.12 -3.35 -4.33
N LEU A 180 -10.12 -4.01 -3.76
CA LEU A 180 -9.39 -3.54 -2.59
C LEU A 180 -8.32 -2.51 -3.02
N ASN A 181 -7.40 -2.95 -3.89
CA ASN A 181 -6.24 -2.19 -4.34
C ASN A 181 -5.64 -2.81 -5.62
N SER A 182 -4.53 -2.26 -6.11
CA SER A 182 -3.80 -2.79 -7.28
C SER A 182 -2.31 -2.43 -7.25
N TYR A 183 -1.50 -3.04 -8.10
CA TYR A 183 -0.11 -2.65 -8.31
C TYR A 183 0.35 -2.89 -9.75
N TRP A 184 1.41 -2.21 -10.15
CA TRP A 184 2.08 -2.40 -11.43
C TRP A 184 2.97 -3.66 -11.36
N VAL A 185 2.97 -4.43 -12.44
CA VAL A 185 3.75 -5.68 -12.56
C VAL A 185 4.79 -5.56 -13.67
N ASN A 186 4.38 -5.08 -14.85
CA ASN A 186 5.21 -5.06 -16.05
C ASN A 186 4.69 -4.03 -17.09
N GLU A 187 5.48 -3.72 -18.11
CA GLU A 187 5.05 -2.95 -19.29
C GLU A 187 5.89 -3.24 -20.54
N ASP A 188 5.26 -3.18 -21.72
CA ASP A 188 5.96 -3.09 -23.01
C ASP A 188 5.69 -1.73 -23.66
N SER A 189 5.97 -1.59 -24.97
CA SER A 189 5.70 -0.39 -25.77
C SER A 189 4.20 -0.06 -25.86
N THR A 190 3.33 -1.08 -25.96
CA THR A 190 1.90 -0.96 -26.29
C THR A 190 0.98 -1.06 -25.07
N TYR A 191 1.38 -1.76 -24.01
CA TYR A 191 0.56 -2.08 -22.84
C TYR A 191 1.30 -1.85 -21.50
N LYS A 192 0.53 -1.58 -20.45
CA LYS A 192 0.96 -1.69 -19.05
C LYS A 192 0.12 -2.75 -18.35
N TYR A 193 0.76 -3.58 -17.55
CA TYR A 193 0.14 -4.71 -16.85
C TYR A 193 0.03 -4.39 -15.36
N PHE A 194 -1.18 -4.54 -14.83
CA PHE A 194 -1.47 -4.33 -13.42
C PHE A 194 -2.12 -5.57 -12.82
N GLU A 195 -1.74 -5.90 -11.59
CA GLU A 195 -2.45 -6.88 -10.76
C GLU A 195 -3.40 -6.12 -9.85
N VAL A 196 -4.69 -6.45 -9.93
CA VAL A 196 -5.77 -5.91 -9.10
C VAL A 196 -6.12 -6.96 -8.06
N ILE A 197 -6.11 -6.55 -6.79
CA ILE A 197 -6.54 -7.35 -5.65
C ILE A 197 -8.03 -7.09 -5.47
N LEU A 198 -8.83 -8.13 -5.69
CA LEU A 198 -10.25 -8.15 -5.41
C LEU A 198 -10.53 -9.02 -4.18
N VAL A 199 -11.67 -8.74 -3.55
CA VAL A 199 -12.17 -9.45 -2.37
C VAL A 199 -13.59 -9.89 -2.66
N ASP A 200 -13.91 -11.14 -2.34
CA ASP A 200 -15.28 -11.63 -2.30
C ASP A 200 -15.94 -11.26 -0.97
N VAL A 201 -17.14 -10.69 -1.04
CA VAL A 201 -17.92 -10.21 0.10
C VAL A 201 -18.90 -11.26 0.62
N ALA A 202 -19.23 -12.27 -0.19
CA ALA A 202 -20.09 -13.38 0.23
C ALA A 202 -19.35 -14.32 1.19
N HIS A 203 -18.04 -14.52 0.98
CA HIS A 203 -17.24 -15.49 1.73
C HIS A 203 -17.14 -15.17 3.24
N SER A 204 -17.54 -16.15 4.06
CA SER A 204 -17.47 -16.15 5.53
C SER A 204 -16.14 -15.63 6.10
N ALA A 205 -15.01 -16.19 5.66
CA ALA A 205 -13.66 -15.81 6.10
C ALA A 205 -13.27 -14.33 5.85
N VAL A 206 -14.02 -13.59 5.00
CA VAL A 206 -13.88 -12.13 4.83
C VAL A 206 -14.84 -11.39 5.75
N ARG A 207 -16.08 -11.85 5.86
CA ARG A 207 -17.11 -11.25 6.73
C ARG A 207 -16.69 -11.31 8.21
N ASN A 208 -16.07 -12.42 8.62
CA ASN A 208 -15.67 -12.69 10.00
C ASN A 208 -14.31 -12.04 10.38
N ASP A 209 -13.54 -11.49 9.44
CA ASP A 209 -12.24 -10.85 9.74
C ASP A 209 -12.42 -9.34 9.98
N PRO A 210 -12.27 -8.85 11.23
CA PRO A 210 -12.53 -7.45 11.58
C PRO A 210 -11.59 -6.46 10.88
N ARG A 211 -10.49 -6.91 10.27
CA ARG A 211 -9.53 -6.04 9.56
C ARG A 211 -9.97 -5.75 8.11
N ILE A 212 -10.90 -6.52 7.54
CA ILE A 212 -11.36 -6.38 6.15
C ILE A 212 -12.89 -6.32 6.00
N ASN A 213 -13.67 -6.77 6.99
CA ASN A 213 -15.13 -6.78 6.97
C ASN A 213 -15.78 -5.42 6.65
N TRP A 214 -15.09 -4.29 6.90
CA TRP A 214 -15.52 -2.97 6.47
C TRP A 214 -15.85 -2.93 4.97
N LEU A 215 -15.09 -3.64 4.13
CA LEU A 215 -15.28 -3.70 2.67
C LEU A 215 -16.61 -4.38 2.26
N CYS A 216 -17.19 -5.19 3.14
CA CYS A 216 -18.48 -5.86 2.91
C CYS A 216 -19.68 -4.91 3.01
N LYS A 217 -19.56 -3.76 3.71
CA LYS A 217 -20.67 -2.80 3.87
C LYS A 217 -21.12 -2.23 2.51
N PRO A 218 -22.44 -2.03 2.26
CA PRO A 218 -22.96 -1.62 0.95
C PRO A 218 -22.40 -0.29 0.45
N VAL A 219 -22.03 0.63 1.35
CA VAL A 219 -21.35 1.91 1.03
C VAL A 219 -20.02 1.74 0.29
N HIS A 220 -19.46 0.53 0.25
CA HIS A 220 -18.21 0.17 -0.43
C HIS A 220 -18.39 -0.58 -1.76
N LYS A 221 -19.62 -0.70 -2.29
CA LYS A 221 -19.87 -1.10 -3.69
C LYS A 221 -19.13 -0.17 -4.67
N HIS A 222 -18.51 -0.71 -5.72
CA HIS A 222 -17.82 0.04 -6.79
C HIS A 222 -16.95 1.24 -6.36
N ARG A 223 -15.95 0.98 -5.49
CA ARG A 223 -14.99 2.00 -5.01
C ARG A 223 -14.04 2.49 -6.11
N GLU A 224 -13.74 1.63 -7.07
CA GLU A 224 -12.95 1.91 -8.27
C GLU A 224 -13.64 2.94 -9.17
N LEU A 225 -14.92 2.74 -9.51
CA LEU A 225 -15.69 3.68 -10.34
C LEU A 225 -15.83 5.06 -9.68
N ARG A 226 -15.93 5.10 -8.34
CA ARG A 226 -16.01 6.34 -7.54
C ARG A 226 -14.63 6.96 -7.22
N GLY A 227 -13.53 6.37 -7.68
CA GLY A 227 -12.17 6.87 -7.44
C GLY A 227 -11.79 6.93 -5.96
N LEU A 228 -12.21 5.94 -5.16
CA LEU A 228 -11.91 5.81 -3.73
C LEU A 228 -10.71 4.90 -3.43
N THR A 229 -10.22 4.17 -4.44
CA THR A 229 -8.99 3.35 -4.38
C THR A 229 -7.73 4.22 -4.22
N SER A 230 -6.58 3.59 -3.96
CA SER A 230 -5.30 4.30 -3.84
C SER A 230 -4.85 4.97 -5.15
N ALA A 231 -5.26 4.42 -6.30
CA ALA A 231 -5.05 5.00 -7.62
C ALA A 231 -6.05 6.14 -7.90
N GLY A 232 -7.32 5.97 -7.51
CA GLY A 232 -8.37 6.98 -7.59
C GLY A 232 -8.04 8.25 -6.79
N LYS A 233 -7.71 8.09 -5.51
CA LYS A 233 -7.27 9.19 -4.63
C LYS A 233 -6.03 9.93 -5.15
N LYS A 234 -5.15 9.27 -5.94
CA LYS A 234 -4.00 9.95 -6.57
C LYS A 234 -4.45 10.94 -7.65
N PHE A 235 -5.27 10.53 -8.61
CA PHE A 235 -5.67 11.45 -9.71
C PHE A 235 -6.59 12.57 -9.22
N ARG A 236 -7.38 12.33 -8.17
CA ARG A 236 -8.20 13.35 -7.50
C ARG A 236 -7.40 14.40 -6.71
N GLY A 237 -6.08 14.29 -6.65
CA GLY A 237 -5.24 15.22 -5.88
C GLY A 237 -5.46 15.15 -4.37
N LEU A 238 -5.92 14.00 -3.84
CA LEU A 238 -6.25 13.80 -2.43
C LEU A 238 -5.10 13.20 -1.60
N ARG A 239 -3.94 12.92 -2.23
CA ARG A 239 -2.75 12.43 -1.53
C ARG A 239 -2.03 13.52 -0.73
N GLY A 240 -1.92 14.74 -1.28
CA GLY A 240 -1.38 15.88 -0.54
C GLY A 240 -2.45 16.60 0.28
N LYS A 241 -2.02 17.37 1.28
CA LYS A 241 -2.82 18.24 2.17
C LYS A 241 -2.21 19.66 2.15
N GLY A 242 -2.82 20.62 2.85
CA GLY A 242 -2.32 22.00 2.94
C GLY A 242 -2.66 22.88 1.73
N HIS A 243 -2.01 24.05 1.66
CA HIS A 243 -2.39 25.16 0.76
C HIS A 243 -2.49 24.76 -0.72
N ARG A 244 -1.60 23.91 -1.25
CA ARG A 244 -1.63 23.42 -2.65
C ARG A 244 -2.83 22.52 -2.98
N HIS A 245 -3.63 22.12 -1.98
CA HIS A 245 -4.72 21.15 -2.11
C HIS A 245 -6.07 21.61 -1.53
N HIS A 246 -6.22 22.88 -1.16
CA HIS A 246 -7.48 23.40 -0.61
C HIS A 246 -8.67 23.22 -1.58
N LYS A 247 -8.48 23.51 -2.88
CA LYS A 247 -9.52 23.34 -3.93
C LYS A 247 -9.90 21.88 -4.25
N ASN A 248 -9.27 20.88 -3.62
CA ASN A 248 -9.54 19.45 -3.88
C ASN A 248 -10.51 18.82 -2.87
N ARG A 249 -10.81 19.46 -1.73
CA ARG A 249 -11.60 18.89 -0.63
C ARG A 249 -12.88 19.69 -0.35
N PRO A 250 -14.03 19.03 -0.12
CA PRO A 250 -14.25 17.57 -0.07
C PRO A 250 -14.20 16.90 -1.46
N SER A 251 -14.54 17.64 -2.51
CA SER A 251 -14.21 17.30 -3.91
C SER A 251 -14.14 18.58 -4.74
N ARG A 252 -13.35 18.60 -5.83
CA ARG A 252 -13.18 19.80 -6.67
C ARG A 252 -14.50 20.45 -7.13
N ARG A 253 -15.52 19.64 -7.45
CA ARG A 253 -16.85 20.16 -7.81
C ARG A 253 -17.64 20.70 -6.61
N ALA A 254 -17.55 20.03 -5.47
CA ALA A 254 -18.23 20.48 -4.25
C ALA A 254 -17.63 21.79 -3.71
N THR A 255 -16.29 21.94 -3.77
CA THR A 255 -15.61 23.20 -3.44
C THR A 255 -16.00 24.31 -4.41
N TRP A 256 -16.01 24.03 -5.72
CA TRP A 256 -16.48 25.01 -6.71
C TRP A 256 -17.94 25.41 -6.47
N LYS A 257 -18.86 24.45 -6.26
CA LYS A 257 -20.27 24.75 -5.96
C LYS A 257 -20.39 25.66 -4.74
N ARG A 258 -19.70 25.34 -3.63
CA ARG A 258 -19.73 26.16 -2.41
C ARG A 258 -19.31 27.60 -2.69
N ASN A 259 -18.19 27.79 -3.39
CA ASN A 259 -17.64 29.12 -3.67
C ASN A 259 -18.49 29.94 -4.65
N GLN A 260 -19.25 29.27 -5.54
CA GLN A 260 -20.13 29.91 -6.53
C GLN A 260 -21.59 30.01 -6.07
N THR A 261 -21.94 29.50 -4.88
CA THR A 261 -23.31 29.60 -4.34
C THR A 261 -23.47 30.96 -3.67
N VAL A 262 -24.36 31.80 -4.20
CA VAL A 262 -24.76 33.05 -3.55
C VAL A 262 -25.48 32.73 -2.25
N SER A 263 -25.01 33.29 -1.13
CA SER A 263 -25.62 33.10 0.19
C SER A 263 -26.59 34.25 0.48
N LEU A 264 -27.87 34.01 0.27
CA LEU A 264 -28.94 34.95 0.64
C LEU A 264 -29.41 34.61 2.05
N ARG A 265 -28.88 35.34 3.04
CA ARG A 265 -29.33 35.25 4.44
C ARG A 265 -30.64 36.03 4.61
N ARG A 266 -31.47 35.62 5.58
CA ARG A 266 -32.75 36.29 5.91
C ARG A 266 -32.55 37.75 6.33
N TYR A 267 -31.49 38.00 7.10
CA TYR A 267 -30.98 39.32 7.45
C TYR A 267 -29.55 39.41 6.91
N ARG A 268 -29.17 40.55 6.34
CA ARG A 268 -27.87 40.77 5.70
C ARG A 268 -26.90 41.43 6.68
#